data_AF-A0AAV0Z0F7-F1
#
_entry.id   AF-A0AAV0Z0F7-F1
#
_cell.length_a   1.000
_cell.length_b   1.000
_cell.length_c   1.000
_cell.angle_alpha   90.00
_cell.angle_beta   90.00
_cell.angle_gamma   90.00
#
_symmetry.space_group_name_H-M   'P 1'
#
loop_
_entity.id
_entity.type
_entity.pdbx_description
1 polymer ?
#
loop_
_entity_poly.entity_id
_entity_poly.type
_entity_poly.pdbx_seq_one_letter_code
_entity_poly.pdbx_strand_id
1 'polypeptide(L)'
;MSKSFCFFAILVLILAVQINEIECGECSQIAGKCGEAEDCTTRCNSYGGGVRVLKASCSFLNLCTCSFERPPPTIAAPPCLIGLGVCTNEHNEEWCKKECQTKHPNTSFGVCVKLFDQNICTCVYYS
;
A
#
# COMPACT_ATOMS: atom_id res chain seq x y z
N MET A 1 -12.18 -42.18 -33.07
CA MET A 1 -12.21 -41.79 -31.64
C MET A 1 -10.91 -41.04 -31.32
N SER A 2 -10.94 -39.71 -31.32
CA SER A 2 -9.80 -38.89 -30.86
C SER A 2 -10.25 -38.16 -29.59
N LYS A 3 -10.11 -38.82 -28.44
CA LYS A 3 -10.52 -38.31 -27.11
C LYS A 3 -9.48 -37.35 -26.49
N SER A 4 -8.46 -36.95 -27.25
CA SER A 4 -7.31 -36.20 -26.72
C SER A 4 -7.47 -34.67 -26.80
N PHE A 5 -8.34 -34.16 -27.68
CA PHE A 5 -8.50 -32.71 -27.89
C PHE A 5 -9.33 -31.99 -26.83
N CYS A 6 -10.13 -32.71 -26.03
CA CYS A 6 -10.96 -32.09 -25.00
C CYS A 6 -10.18 -31.73 -23.73
N PHE A 7 -9.04 -32.39 -23.45
CA PHE A 7 -8.27 -32.14 -22.23
C PHE A 7 -7.46 -30.83 -22.31
N PHE A 8 -6.92 -30.50 -23.49
CA PHE A 8 -6.18 -29.25 -23.68
C PHE A 8 -7.09 -28.01 -23.61
N ALA A 9 -8.32 -28.09 -24.10
CA ALA A 9 -9.28 -26.99 -24.02
C ALA A 9 -9.69 -26.66 -22.57
N ILE A 10 -9.80 -27.68 -21.71
CA ILE A 10 -10.15 -27.48 -20.29
C ILE A 10 -8.98 -26.85 -19.51
N LEU A 11 -7.74 -27.27 -19.77
CA LEU A 11 -6.56 -26.70 -19.11
C LEU A 11 -6.36 -25.22 -19.43
N VAL A 12 -6.64 -24.79 -20.67
CA VAL A 12 -6.56 -23.37 -21.05
C VAL A 12 -7.66 -22.55 -20.37
N LEU A 13 -8.86 -23.11 -20.18
CA LEU A 13 -9.95 -22.43 -19.48
C LEU A 13 -9.69 -22.27 -17.96
N ILE A 14 -9.03 -23.24 -17.32
CA ILE A 14 -8.70 -23.14 -15.88
C ILE A 14 -7.65 -22.04 -15.63
N LEU A 15 -6.71 -21.83 -16.56
CA LEU A 15 -5.72 -20.75 -16.46
C LEU A 15 -6.31 -19.36 -16.69
N ALA A 16 -7.42 -19.24 -17.41
CA ALA A 16 -8.10 -17.96 -17.64
C ALA A 16 -8.97 -17.51 -16.45
N VAL A 17 -9.34 -18.42 -15.52
CA VAL A 17 -10.23 -18.12 -14.38
C VAL A 17 -9.50 -17.47 -13.20
N GLN A 18 -8.17 -17.47 -13.16
CA GLN A 18 -7.41 -16.83 -12.08
C GLN A 18 -7.02 -15.36 -12.34
N ILE A 19 -7.41 -14.76 -13.47
CA ILE A 19 -7.05 -13.37 -13.84
C ILE A 19 -8.19 -12.38 -13.52
N ASN A 20 -9.20 -12.82 -12.75
CA ASN A 20 -10.20 -11.93 -12.16
C ASN A 20 -9.93 -11.69 -10.67
N GLU A 21 -8.66 -11.71 -10.24
CA GLU A 21 -8.29 -10.79 -9.17
C GLU A 21 -8.46 -9.39 -9.77
N ILE A 22 -9.65 -8.83 -9.53
CA ILE A 22 -9.88 -7.39 -9.54
C ILE A 22 -8.58 -6.77 -9.03
N GLU A 23 -7.92 -5.93 -9.85
CA GLU A 23 -6.80 -5.09 -9.42
C GLU A 23 -7.33 -4.17 -8.31
N CYS A 24 -7.49 -4.76 -7.13
CA CYS A 24 -7.84 -4.12 -5.89
C CYS A 24 -6.57 -3.35 -5.53
N GLY A 25 -6.55 -2.06 -5.91
CA GLY A 25 -5.40 -1.19 -5.74
C GLY A 25 -4.85 -1.29 -4.31
N GLU A 26 -3.57 -1.65 -4.19
CA GLU A 26 -2.92 -1.74 -2.88
C GLU A 26 -2.87 -0.35 -2.24
N CYS A 27 -3.56 -0.22 -1.11
CA CYS A 27 -3.59 1.02 -0.34
C CYS A 27 -2.70 0.90 0.88
N SER A 28 -1.59 1.64 0.89
CA SER A 28 -0.70 1.76 2.04
C SER A 28 -1.22 2.81 3.02
N GLN A 29 -0.95 2.61 4.31
CA GLN A 29 -1.24 3.53 5.41
C GLN A 29 -0.15 3.43 6.48
N ILE A 30 0.16 4.54 7.15
CA ILE A 30 1.06 4.59 8.30
C ILE A 30 0.18 4.65 9.55
N ALA A 31 0.09 3.54 10.29
CA ALA A 31 -0.82 3.39 11.43
C ALA A 31 -0.19 3.76 12.78
N GLY A 32 1.12 4.03 12.85
CA GLY A 32 1.78 4.49 14.09
C GLY A 32 3.25 4.12 14.20
N LYS A 33 3.81 4.22 15.42
CA LYS A 33 5.14 3.68 15.75
C LYS A 33 5.04 2.21 16.14
N CYS A 34 6.03 1.41 15.74
CA CYS A 34 6.18 0.04 16.20
C CYS A 34 6.85 -0.03 17.57
N GLY A 35 6.58 -1.11 18.32
CA GLY A 35 7.07 -1.29 19.69
C GLY A 35 6.25 -0.54 20.74
N GLU A 36 5.11 0.05 20.35
CA GLU A 36 4.05 0.46 21.28
C GLU A 36 3.32 -0.79 21.85
N ALA A 37 2.32 -0.59 22.71
CA ALA A 37 1.63 -1.67 23.44
C ALA A 37 0.96 -2.74 22.56
N GLU A 38 0.82 -2.50 21.26
CA GLU A 38 0.16 -3.37 20.29
C GLU A 38 1.14 -3.68 19.15
N ASP A 39 1.20 -4.95 18.71
CA ASP A 39 1.99 -5.32 17.54
C ASP A 39 1.38 -4.73 16.25
N CYS A 40 2.24 -4.49 15.25
CA CYS A 40 1.80 -3.82 14.03
C CYS A 40 0.74 -4.61 13.25
N THR A 41 0.74 -5.94 13.31
CA THR A 41 -0.28 -6.75 12.63
C THR A 41 -1.65 -6.55 13.27
N THR A 42 -1.74 -6.63 14.60
CA THR A 42 -2.99 -6.37 15.34
C THR A 42 -3.48 -4.94 15.09
N ARG A 43 -2.56 -3.97 15.11
CA ARG A 43 -2.88 -2.58 14.79
C ARG A 43 -3.43 -2.39 13.39
N CYS A 44 -2.82 -3.01 12.37
CA CYS A 44 -3.31 -2.92 11.00
C CYS A 44 -4.71 -3.55 10.85
N ASN A 45 -4.99 -4.65 11.54
CA ASN A 45 -6.32 -5.26 11.54
C ASN A 45 -7.38 -4.34 12.17
N SER A 46 -7.03 -3.69 13.28
CA SER A 46 -7.89 -2.70 13.95
C SER A 46 -8.12 -1.46 13.05
N TYR A 47 -7.04 -0.91 12.48
CA TYR A 47 -7.07 0.27 11.60
C TYR A 47 -7.86 0.02 10.31
N GLY A 48 -7.77 -1.19 9.75
CA GLY A 48 -8.42 -1.56 8.49
C GLY A 48 -9.95 -1.60 8.55
N GLY A 49 -10.55 -1.64 9.75
CA GLY A 49 -12.02 -1.61 9.90
C GLY A 49 -12.73 -2.73 9.15
N GLY A 50 -12.15 -3.93 9.10
CA GLY A 50 -12.69 -5.09 8.38
C GLY A 50 -12.23 -5.22 6.92
N VAL A 51 -11.37 -4.32 6.42
CA VAL A 51 -10.66 -4.52 5.15
C VAL A 51 -9.51 -5.50 5.33
N ARG A 52 -9.30 -6.37 4.33
CA ARG A 52 -8.19 -7.33 4.36
C ARG A 52 -6.85 -6.62 4.38
N VAL A 53 -6.05 -6.92 5.40
CA VAL A 53 -4.63 -6.54 5.47
C VAL A 53 -3.84 -7.47 4.55
N LEU A 54 -3.18 -6.90 3.55
CA LEU A 54 -2.24 -7.61 2.67
C LEU A 54 -0.86 -7.72 3.31
N LYS A 55 -0.43 -6.66 4.00
CA LYS A 55 0.89 -6.58 4.64
C LYS A 55 0.86 -5.68 5.86
N ALA A 56 1.61 -6.05 6.89
CA ALA A 56 1.95 -5.20 8.03
C ALA A 56 3.47 -5.24 8.22
N SER A 57 4.12 -4.08 8.37
CA SER A 57 5.57 -3.99 8.47
C SER A 57 6.04 -2.83 9.36
N CYS A 58 7.14 -3.05 10.06
CA CYS A 58 7.85 -2.04 10.87
C CYS A 58 9.19 -1.62 10.27
N SER A 59 9.51 -2.06 9.05
CA SER A 59 10.86 -1.95 8.49
C SER A 59 11.27 -0.52 8.13
N PHE A 60 10.31 0.37 7.90
CA PHE A 60 10.58 1.77 7.56
C PHE A 60 10.51 2.63 8.82
N LEU A 61 11.66 3.12 9.30
CA LEU A 61 11.77 4.07 10.42
C LEU A 61 11.07 3.62 11.72
N ASN A 62 10.93 2.31 11.91
CA ASN A 62 10.15 1.72 13.00
C ASN A 62 8.68 2.23 13.03
N LEU A 63 8.12 2.54 11.87
CA LEU A 63 6.73 2.91 11.69
C LEU A 63 5.92 1.71 11.21
N CYS A 64 4.77 1.51 11.84
CA CYS A 64 3.81 0.50 11.44
C CYS A 64 3.14 0.94 10.14
N THR A 65 3.51 0.27 9.07
CA THR A 65 2.97 0.47 7.72
C THR A 65 2.05 -0.71 7.39
N CYS A 66 0.82 -0.39 7.00
CA CYS A 66 -0.23 -1.34 6.65
C CYS A 66 -0.53 -1.23 5.16
N SER A 67 -0.55 -2.35 4.44
CA SER A 67 -1.09 -2.44 3.08
C SER A 67 -2.44 -3.13 3.12
N PHE A 68 -3.44 -2.53 2.49
CA PHE A 68 -4.81 -3.03 2.41
C PHE A 68 -5.20 -3.32 0.96
N GLU A 69 -6.12 -4.26 0.76
CA GLU A 69 -6.66 -4.56 -0.59
C GLU A 69 -7.45 -3.40 -1.20
N ARG A 70 -7.92 -2.48 -0.36
CA ARG A 70 -8.62 -1.26 -0.77
C ARG A 70 -8.47 -0.21 0.32
N PRO A 71 -8.75 1.07 0.04
CA PRO A 71 -8.76 2.10 1.08
C PRO A 71 -9.68 1.71 2.25
N PRO A 72 -9.20 1.77 3.51
CA PRO A 72 -10.02 1.45 4.67
C PRO A 72 -11.22 2.42 4.79
N PRO A 73 -12.39 1.93 5.23
CA PRO A 73 -13.64 2.70 5.27
C PRO A 73 -13.64 3.81 6.34
N THR A 74 -12.71 3.75 7.28
CA THR A 74 -12.58 4.75 8.35
C THR A 74 -11.81 5.98 7.88
N ILE A 75 -12.39 7.16 8.15
CA ILE A 75 -11.87 8.52 7.94
C ILE A 75 -11.95 8.99 6.48
N ALA A 76 -13.14 9.43 6.03
CA ALA A 76 -13.30 10.37 4.90
C ALA A 76 -12.35 10.12 3.70
N ALA A 77 -12.49 8.97 3.02
CA ALA A 77 -11.76 8.63 1.78
C ALA A 77 -10.29 9.13 1.78
N PRO A 78 -9.45 8.74 2.76
CA PRO A 78 -8.12 9.30 2.80
C PRO A 78 -7.40 8.70 1.59
N PRO A 79 -6.77 9.53 0.75
CA PRO A 79 -5.82 9.00 -0.21
C PRO A 79 -4.82 8.10 0.53
N CYS A 80 -4.46 6.98 -0.11
CA CYS A 80 -3.44 6.06 0.36
C CYS A 80 -2.15 6.82 0.65
N LEU A 81 -1.42 6.37 1.66
CA LEU A 81 -0.26 7.08 2.16
C LEU A 81 0.90 6.15 2.46
N ILE A 82 2.08 6.51 1.94
CA ILE A 82 3.30 5.75 2.08
C ILE A 82 4.49 6.68 2.32
N GLY A 83 5.38 6.28 3.23
CA GLY A 83 6.68 6.93 3.42
C GLY A 83 7.70 6.41 2.42
N LEU A 84 8.44 7.31 1.76
CA LEU A 84 9.51 6.93 0.82
C LEU A 84 10.92 7.20 1.34
N GLY A 85 11.07 8.08 2.32
CA GLY A 85 12.38 8.44 2.85
C GLY A 85 12.32 9.55 3.89
N VAL A 86 13.48 9.93 4.39
CA VAL A 86 13.63 11.06 5.32
C VAL A 86 13.96 12.31 4.51
N CYS A 87 13.20 13.38 4.73
CA CYS A 87 13.49 14.66 4.11
C CYS A 87 14.64 15.36 4.81
N THR A 88 15.60 15.82 4.01
CA THR A 88 16.80 16.56 4.43
C THR A 88 16.97 17.80 3.54
N ASN A 89 18.07 18.54 3.69
CA ASN A 89 18.39 19.63 2.77
C ASN A 89 18.59 19.12 1.32
N GLU A 90 19.12 17.90 1.16
CA GLU A 90 19.32 17.24 -0.13
C GLU A 90 18.02 16.57 -0.61
N HIS A 91 17.29 15.91 0.29
CA HIS A 91 16.00 15.28 0.02
C HIS A 91 14.87 16.22 0.43
N ASN A 92 14.73 17.33 -0.28
CA ASN A 92 13.75 18.38 0.04
C ASN A 92 12.35 18.09 -0.53
N GLU A 93 11.42 19.05 -0.40
CA GLU A 93 10.04 18.90 -0.90
C GLU A 93 9.97 18.62 -2.40
N GLU A 94 10.85 19.22 -3.21
CA GLU A 94 10.85 19.01 -4.66
C GLU A 94 11.27 17.58 -5.02
N TRP A 95 12.30 17.06 -4.33
CA TRP A 95 12.67 15.65 -4.42
C TRP A 95 11.51 14.75 -4.03
N CYS A 96 10.87 15.02 -2.89
CA CYS A 96 9.77 14.20 -2.40
C CYS A 96 8.60 14.18 -3.39
N LYS A 97 8.21 15.34 -3.92
CA LYS A 97 7.18 15.46 -4.95
C LYS A 97 7.53 14.64 -6.18
N LYS A 98 8.76 14.74 -6.67
CA LYS A 98 9.22 14.01 -7.86
C LYS A 98 9.20 12.49 -7.64
N GLU A 99 9.72 12.01 -6.51
CA GLU A 99 9.72 10.59 -6.18
C GLU A 99 8.30 10.01 -6.06
N CYS A 100 7.39 10.74 -5.42
CA CYS A 100 5.99 10.34 -5.35
C CYS A 100 5.36 10.23 -6.74
N GLN A 101 5.60 11.22 -7.61
CA GLN A 101 5.12 11.20 -8.99
C GLN A 101 5.76 10.08 -9.84
N THR A 102 7.01 9.70 -9.55
CA THR A 102 7.66 8.56 -10.19
C THR A 102 7.03 7.23 -9.73
N LYS A 103 6.71 7.09 -8.44
CA LYS A 103 6.16 5.85 -7.88
C LYS A 103 4.66 5.67 -8.12
N HIS A 104 3.91 6.78 -8.10
CA HIS A 104 2.46 6.83 -8.29
C HIS A 104 2.12 7.94 -9.30
N PRO A 105 2.29 7.69 -10.61
CA PRO A 105 2.12 8.71 -11.65
C PRO A 105 0.69 9.25 -11.70
N ASN A 106 0.54 10.57 -11.81
CA ASN A 106 -0.73 11.31 -11.99
C ASN A 106 -1.79 11.16 -10.88
N THR A 107 -1.60 10.26 -9.92
CA THR A 107 -2.53 10.04 -8.82
C THR A 107 -1.94 10.43 -7.47
N SER A 108 -0.73 11.01 -7.44
CA SER A 108 -0.06 11.35 -6.18
C SER A 108 0.54 12.75 -6.11
N PHE A 109 0.73 13.19 -4.87
CA PHE A 109 1.60 14.30 -4.53
C PHE A 109 2.47 13.91 -3.33
N GLY A 110 3.70 14.42 -3.31
CA GLY A 110 4.66 14.21 -2.23
C GLY A 110 4.83 15.46 -1.40
N VAL A 111 4.90 15.28 -0.08
CA VAL A 111 5.18 16.36 0.87
C VAL A 111 6.08 15.85 2.00
N CYS A 112 6.99 16.72 2.45
CA CYS A 112 7.78 16.46 3.65
C CYS A 112 6.97 16.84 4.88
N VAL A 113 6.57 15.85 5.68
CA VAL A 113 5.78 16.06 6.89
C VAL A 113 6.50 15.51 8.11
N LYS A 114 6.40 16.22 9.23
CA LYS A 114 6.91 15.72 10.50
C LYS A 114 5.95 14.68 11.07
N LEU A 115 6.29 13.41 10.93
CA LEU A 115 5.57 12.28 11.50
C LEU A 115 6.46 11.60 12.52
N PHE A 116 5.95 11.39 13.73
CA PHE A 116 6.62 10.55 14.73
C PHE A 116 8.07 10.98 15.03
N ASP A 117 8.29 12.30 15.09
CA ASP A 117 9.58 12.98 15.33
C ASP A 117 10.57 12.97 14.15
N GLN A 118 10.17 12.42 13.00
CA GLN A 118 10.99 12.40 11.79
C GLN A 118 10.35 13.25 10.69
N ASN A 119 11.17 13.95 9.91
CA ASN A 119 10.71 14.66 8.71
C ASN A 119 10.66 13.66 7.56
N ILE A 120 9.50 13.15 7.21
CA ILE A 120 9.33 12.02 6.29
C ILE A 120 8.75 12.54 4.98
N CYS A 121 9.31 12.09 3.87
CA CYS A 121 8.66 12.23 2.58
C CYS A 121 7.46 11.28 2.52
N THR A 122 6.26 11.86 2.56
CA THR A 122 5.01 11.13 2.50
C THR A 122 4.35 11.35 1.14
N CYS A 123 4.10 10.26 0.43
CA CYS A 123 3.29 10.27 -0.77
C CYS A 123 1.85 10.03 -0.41
N VAL A 124 1.00 10.93 -0.87
CA VAL A 124 -0.45 10.81 -0.80
C VAL A 124 -0.92 10.45 -2.19
N TYR A 125 -1.58 9.30 -2.37
CA TYR A 125 -1.95 8.76 -3.67
C TYR A 125 -3.34 8.12 -3.69
N TYR A 126 -3.94 8.05 -4.88
CA TYR A 126 -5.19 7.31 -5.10
C TYR A 126 -4.86 5.96 -5.75
N SER A 127 -5.37 4.86 -5.18
CA SER A 127 -5.24 3.50 -5.73
C SER A 127 -6.32 3.19 -6.74
#